data_AF-A0A7W1FAL2-F1
#
_entry.id   AF-A0A7W1FAL2-F1
#
_cell.length_a   1.000
_cell.length_b   1.000
_cell.length_c   1.000
_cell.angle_alpha   90.00
_cell.angle_beta   90.00
_cell.angle_gamma   90.00
#
_symmetry.space_group_name_H-M   'P 1'
#
loop_
_entity.id
_entity.type
_entity.pdbx_description
1 polymer ?
#
loop_
_entity_poly.entity_id
_entity_poly.type
_entity_poly.pdbx_seq_one_letter_code
_entity_poly.pdbx_strand_id
1 'polypeptide(L)'
;TYGTEAYRDAVEDVLALTRETADAVRAHPQLELIMEPALSVVLFRRTGWTDEDYEAWWLRLVDSQIAFVQPTSWNGEKVARLCFVNPRTTMDHVRAVLDAMA
;
A
#
# COMPACT_ATOMS: atom_id res chain seq x y z
N THR A 1 17.45 -13.88 -13.74
CA THR A 1 17.41 -15.17 -14.46
C THR A 1 16.08 -15.81 -14.15
N TYR A 2 15.34 -16.30 -15.15
CA TYR A 2 13.97 -16.80 -14.96
C TYR A 2 13.98 -18.29 -14.60
N GLY A 3 12.96 -18.77 -13.88
CA GLY A 3 12.84 -20.17 -13.42
C GLY A 3 11.97 -20.28 -12.16
N THR A 4 11.52 -21.48 -11.80
CA THR A 4 10.59 -21.69 -10.67
C THR A 4 11.13 -21.14 -9.34
N GLU A 5 12.43 -21.22 -9.10
CA GLU A 5 13.09 -20.62 -7.93
C GLU A 5 12.98 -19.09 -7.96
N ALA A 6 13.37 -18.47 -9.07
CA ALA A 6 13.30 -17.01 -9.21
C ALA A 6 11.85 -16.47 -9.07
N TYR A 7 10.85 -17.22 -9.52
CA TYR A 7 9.44 -16.87 -9.30
C TYR A 7 9.02 -17.02 -7.83
N ARG A 8 9.48 -18.07 -7.16
CA ARG A 8 9.23 -18.28 -5.73
C ARG A 8 9.80 -17.10 -4.93
N ASP A 9 11.07 -16.77 -5.17
CA ASP A 9 11.75 -15.69 -4.46
C ASP A 9 11.04 -14.35 -4.68
N ALA A 10 10.66 -14.04 -5.93
CA ALA A 10 9.89 -12.83 -6.25
C ALA A 10 8.53 -12.77 -5.53
N VAL A 11 7.84 -13.90 -5.36
CA VAL A 11 6.58 -13.96 -4.59
C VAL A 11 6.85 -13.76 -3.11
N GLU A 12 7.86 -14.42 -2.55
CA GLU A 12 8.21 -14.27 -1.12
C GLU A 12 8.64 -12.84 -0.79
N ASP A 13 9.41 -12.18 -1.65
CA ASP A 13 9.79 -10.76 -1.48
C ASP A 13 8.56 -9.85 -1.41
N VAL A 14 7.58 -10.08 -2.29
CA VAL A 14 6.32 -9.34 -2.29
C VAL A 14 5.51 -9.59 -1.01
N LEU A 15 5.47 -10.83 -0.52
CA LEU A 15 4.78 -11.18 0.72
C LEU A 15 5.49 -10.61 1.95
N ALA A 16 6.83 -10.58 1.98
CA ALA A 16 7.61 -9.93 3.02
C ALA A 16 7.32 -8.43 3.09
N LEU A 17 7.42 -7.74 1.95
CA LEU A 17 7.09 -6.31 1.83
C LEU A 17 5.66 -6.01 2.29
N THR A 18 4.72 -6.90 1.99
CA THR A 18 3.32 -6.74 2.40
C THR A 18 3.16 -6.78 3.93
N ARG A 19 3.86 -7.69 4.61
CA ARG A 19 3.86 -7.79 6.08
C ARG A 19 4.50 -6.55 6.69
N GLU A 20 5.66 -6.13 6.18
CA GLU A 20 6.36 -4.92 6.63
C GLU A 20 5.51 -3.66 6.44
N THR A 21 4.78 -3.57 5.34
CA THR A 21 3.84 -2.48 5.09
C THR A 21 2.71 -2.46 6.11
N ALA A 22 2.12 -3.62 6.44
CA ALA A 22 1.08 -3.70 7.46
C ALA A 22 1.59 -3.27 8.84
N ASP A 23 2.82 -3.65 9.20
CA ASP A 23 3.47 -3.20 10.44
C ASP A 23 3.68 -1.67 10.45
N ALA A 24 4.14 -1.10 9.33
CA ALA A 24 4.30 0.34 9.19
C ALA A 24 2.97 1.10 9.32
N VAL A 25 1.89 0.57 8.74
CA VAL A 25 0.53 1.12 8.88
C VAL A 25 0.08 1.07 10.34
N ARG A 26 0.27 -0.05 11.05
CA ARG A 26 -0.10 -0.16 12.48
C ARG A 26 0.67 0.80 13.37
N ALA A 27 1.94 1.06 13.04
CA ALA A 27 2.79 1.96 13.80
C ALA A 27 2.47 3.45 13.53
N HIS A 28 1.75 3.76 12.46
CA HIS A 28 1.46 5.14 12.08
C HIS A 28 0.29 5.70 12.91
N PRO A 29 0.44 6.86 13.57
CA PRO A 29 -0.55 7.37 14.54
C PRO A 29 -1.90 7.76 13.96
N GLN A 30 -1.98 7.82 12.63
CA GLN A 30 -3.14 8.29 11.88
C GLN A 30 -3.69 7.27 10.89
N LEU A 31 -3.04 6.10 10.77
CA LEU A 31 -3.51 5.03 9.91
C LEU A 31 -4.06 3.90 10.75
N GLU A 32 -5.07 3.22 10.22
CA GLU A 32 -5.67 2.06 10.84
C GLU A 32 -5.74 0.94 9.81
N LEU A 33 -5.06 -0.17 10.10
CA LEU A 33 -5.12 -1.38 9.29
C LEU A 33 -6.53 -1.98 9.38
N ILE A 34 -7.18 -2.21 8.23
CA ILE A 34 -8.57 -2.71 8.19
C ILE A 34 -8.62 -4.22 8.42
N MET A 35 -7.66 -4.97 7.87
CA MET A 35 -7.58 -6.42 8.02
C MET A 35 -6.14 -6.91 7.87
N GLU A 36 -5.85 -8.05 8.48
CA GLU A 36 -4.58 -8.76 8.30
C GLU A 36 -4.41 -9.18 6.82
N PRO A 37 -3.29 -8.82 6.17
CA PRO A 37 -3.06 -9.22 4.79
C PRO A 37 -2.74 -10.72 4.71
N ALA A 38 -3.50 -11.44 3.88
CA ALA A 38 -3.23 -12.86 3.61
C ALA A 38 -2.21 -13.09 2.48
N LEU A 39 -2.11 -12.14 1.54
CA LEU A 39 -1.23 -12.18 0.36
C LEU A 39 -0.59 -10.80 0.16
N SER A 40 -0.68 -10.23 -1.05
CA SER A 40 0.08 -9.04 -1.46
C SER A 40 -0.72 -7.72 -1.45
N VAL A 41 -1.81 -7.67 -0.66
CA VAL A 41 -2.70 -6.50 -0.60
C VAL A 41 -2.83 -6.03 0.84
N VAL A 42 -2.56 -4.74 1.07
CA VAL A 42 -2.77 -4.07 2.36
C VAL A 42 -3.91 -3.08 2.22
N LEU A 43 -4.92 -3.23 3.08
CA LEU A 43 -6.10 -2.36 3.12
C LEU A 43 -6.10 -1.60 4.44
N PHE A 44 -6.17 -0.27 4.38
CA PHE A 44 -6.12 0.57 5.56
C PHE A 44 -6.85 1.90 5.33
N ARG A 45 -7.25 2.54 6.44
CA ARG A 45 -7.86 3.87 6.43
C ARG A 45 -6.92 4.89 7.05
N ARG A 46 -7.01 6.13 6.55
CA ARG A 46 -6.42 7.31 7.17
C ARG A 46 -7.51 8.03 7.97
N THR A 47 -7.34 8.11 9.29
CA THR A 47 -8.36 8.66 10.19
C THR A 47 -8.63 10.13 9.86
N GLY A 48 -9.90 10.48 9.65
CA GLY A 48 -10.35 11.84 9.40
C GLY A 48 -10.29 12.28 7.93
N TRP A 49 -9.88 11.42 7.00
CA TRP A 49 -9.96 11.71 5.56
C TRP A 49 -11.37 11.53 5.00
N THR A 50 -11.75 12.41 4.08
CA THR A 50 -12.94 12.28 3.23
C THR A 50 -12.62 11.60 1.91
N ASP A 51 -13.65 11.33 1.11
CA ASP A 51 -13.50 10.77 -0.23
C ASP A 51 -12.66 11.65 -1.17
N GLU A 52 -12.75 12.98 -1.00
CA GLU A 52 -11.96 13.97 -1.73
C GLU A 52 -10.49 13.98 -1.30
N ASP A 53 -10.20 13.77 -0.02
CA ASP A 53 -8.82 13.69 0.46
C ASP A 53 -8.07 12.51 -0.17
N TYR A 54 -8.72 11.34 -0.23
CA TYR A 54 -8.19 10.18 -0.93
C TYR A 54 -8.01 10.47 -2.42
N GLU A 55 -8.96 11.15 -3.07
CA GLU A 55 -8.90 11.52 -4.48
C GLU A 55 -7.68 12.40 -4.77
N ALA A 56 -7.52 13.47 -3.98
CA ALA A 56 -6.39 14.37 -4.08
C ALA A 56 -5.07 13.65 -3.81
N TRP A 57 -5.01 12.75 -2.83
CA TRP A 57 -3.80 12.00 -2.48
C TRP A 57 -3.32 11.10 -3.62
N TRP A 58 -4.18 10.26 -4.19
CA TRP A 58 -3.71 9.34 -5.23
C TRP A 58 -3.35 10.08 -6.53
N LEU A 59 -4.07 11.17 -6.85
CA LEU A 59 -3.73 12.03 -7.98
C LEU A 59 -2.34 12.67 -7.79
N ARG A 60 -2.03 13.18 -6.59
CA ARG A 60 -0.68 13.71 -6.28
C ARG A 60 0.40 12.66 -6.46
N LEU A 61 0.17 11.42 -6.03
CA LEU A 61 1.14 10.33 -6.17
C LEU A 61 1.41 9.98 -7.63
N VAL A 62 0.38 9.99 -8.48
CA VAL A 62 0.52 9.73 -9.91
C VAL A 62 1.24 10.90 -10.60
N ASP A 63 0.86 12.14 -10.32
CA ASP A 63 1.47 13.35 -10.89
C ASP A 63 2.96 13.47 -10.52
N SER A 64 3.28 13.12 -9.26
CA SER A 64 4.67 13.11 -8.75
C SER A 64 5.47 11.87 -9.15
N GLN A 65 4.88 10.96 -9.94
CA GLN A 65 5.50 9.70 -10.38
C GLN A 65 5.99 8.80 -9.23
N ILE A 66 5.35 8.88 -8.06
CA ILE A 66 5.70 8.10 -6.87
C ILE A 66 5.06 6.72 -6.94
N ALA A 67 3.74 6.68 -7.19
CA ALA A 67 2.99 5.43 -7.22
C ALA A 67 1.66 5.58 -7.97
N PHE A 68 1.17 4.46 -8.51
CA PHE A 68 -0.19 4.33 -9.02
C PHE A 68 -1.01 3.51 -8.03
N VAL A 69 -1.73 4.18 -7.12
CA VAL A 69 -2.44 3.55 -5.99
C VAL A 69 -3.85 4.09 -5.85
N GLN A 70 -4.73 3.67 -6.76
CA GLN A 70 -6.12 4.11 -6.72
C GLN A 70 -6.83 3.59 -5.44
N PRO A 71 -7.52 4.47 -4.67
CA PRO A 71 -8.34 4.07 -3.55
C PRO A 71 -9.44 3.09 -3.95
N THR A 72 -10.02 2.40 -2.97
CA THR A 72 -11.13 1.48 -3.19
C THR A 72 -12.25 1.73 -2.20
N SER A 73 -13.42 1.13 -2.42
CA SER A 73 -14.53 1.18 -1.48
C SER A 73 -14.57 -0.10 -0.65
N TRP A 74 -14.70 0.05 0.67
CA TRP A 74 -14.89 -1.04 1.61
C TRP A 74 -16.02 -0.68 2.58
N ASN A 75 -17.07 -1.50 2.65
CA ASN A 75 -18.27 -1.25 3.46
C ASN A 75 -18.91 0.14 3.26
N GLY A 76 -18.83 0.66 2.04
CA GLY A 76 -19.38 1.98 1.69
C GLY A 76 -18.45 3.16 1.98
N GLU A 77 -17.25 2.94 2.53
CA GLU A 77 -16.24 3.96 2.80
C GLU A 77 -15.09 3.88 1.77
N LYS A 78 -14.54 5.03 1.36
CA LYS A 78 -13.31 5.06 0.56
C LYS A 78 -12.10 4.84 1.48
N VAL A 79 -11.20 3.95 1.06
CA VAL A 79 -10.01 3.52 1.81
C VAL A 79 -8.80 3.33 0.90
N ALA A 80 -7.60 3.34 1.48
CA ALA A 80 -6.38 3.06 0.74
C ALA A 80 -6.18 1.56 0.54
N ARG A 81 -5.71 1.18 -0.65
CA ARG A 81 -5.37 -0.20 -1.01
C ARG A 81 -4.05 -0.26 -1.75
N LEU A 82 -3.03 -0.83 -1.11
CA LEU A 82 -1.73 -1.07 -1.73
C LEU A 82 -1.67 -2.51 -2.23
N CYS A 83 -1.49 -2.67 -3.53
CA CYS A 83 -1.34 -3.96 -4.19
C CYS A 83 0.10 -4.13 -4.66
N PHE A 84 0.84 -5.03 -4.02
CA PHE A 84 2.22 -5.32 -4.37
C PHE A 84 2.27 -6.40 -5.46
N VAL A 85 2.84 -6.03 -6.61
CA VAL A 85 3.00 -6.92 -7.78
C VAL A 85 4.43 -6.93 -8.31
N ASN A 86 5.18 -5.85 -8.12
CA ASN A 86 6.56 -5.72 -8.57
C ASN A 86 7.49 -6.13 -7.42
N PRO A 87 8.29 -7.21 -7.57
CA PRO A 87 9.23 -7.65 -6.53
C PRO A 87 10.38 -6.66 -6.28
N ARG A 88 10.54 -5.64 -7.14
CA ARG A 88 11.52 -4.56 -6.94
C ARG A 88 10.97 -3.40 -6.11
N THR A 89 9.72 -3.47 -5.65
CA THR A 89 9.19 -2.47 -4.73
C THR A 89 9.86 -2.64 -3.36
N THR A 90 10.25 -1.53 -2.73
CA THR A 90 10.93 -1.52 -1.44
C THR A 90 10.08 -0.77 -0.41
N MET A 91 10.43 -0.92 0.87
CA MET A 91 9.79 -0.13 1.92
C MET A 91 10.00 1.39 1.78
N ASP A 92 11.04 1.84 1.07
CA ASP A 92 11.23 3.28 0.81
C ASP A 92 10.16 3.81 -0.15
N HIS A 93 9.76 3.03 -1.16
CA HIS A 93 8.63 3.39 -2.01
C HIS A 93 7.32 3.43 -1.19
N VAL A 94 7.13 2.47 -0.27
CA VAL A 94 5.95 2.44 0.61
C VAL A 94 5.93 3.66 1.52
N ARG A 95 7.05 4.01 2.16
CA ARG A 95 7.15 5.20 3.01
C ARG A 95 6.81 6.47 2.25
N ALA A 96 7.33 6.66 1.03
CA ALA A 96 6.97 7.81 0.20
C ALA A 96 5.46 7.92 -0.07
N VAL A 97 4.76 6.78 -0.20
CA VAL A 97 3.30 6.73 -0.37
C VAL A 97 2.57 7.10 0.94
N LEU A 98 3.02 6.58 2.08
CA LEU A 98 2.43 6.87 3.39
C LEU A 98 2.71 8.32 3.83
N ASP A 99 3.90 8.84 3.59
CA ASP A 99 4.29 10.23 3.93
C ASP A 99 3.45 11.25 3.16
N ALA A 100 3.00 10.93 1.94
CA ALA A 100 2.08 11.78 1.19
C ALA A 100 0.67 11.87 1.80
N MET A 101 0.39 11.06 2.84
CA MET A 101 -0.84 11.07 3.64
C MET A 101 -0.75 11.88 4.93
N ALA A 102 0.44 12.41 5.25
CA ALA A 102 0.70 13.20 6.46
C ALA A 102 0.02 14.58 6.40
#